data_AF-A0A356KU61-F1
#
_entry.id   AF-A0A356KU61-F1
#
_cell.length_a   1.000
_cell.length_b   1.000
_cell.length_c   1.000
_cell.angle_alpha   90.00
_cell.angle_beta   90.00
_cell.angle_gamma   90.00
#
_symmetry.space_group_name_H-M   'P 1'
#
loop_
_entity.id
_entity.type
_entity.pdbx_description
1 polymer ?
#
loop_
_entity_poly.entity_id
_entity_poly.type
_entity_poly.pdbx_seq_one_letter_code
_entity_poly.pdbx_strand_id
1 'polypeptide(L)'
;MSTRDERCGFCKKSRKLVDRLIEGPSNNYICDECIELCYNLIHEERRSAATDGFGLKLDEIPHPREIKEFLDEYVIGQDRAKKVLSVAVHNHYKRIDSKVGDEVELQKSNILLLGPTGSGKTLLAQTLARILNVPFAIADATTLTEAGYVGEDVENI
;
A
#
# COMPACT_ATOMS: atom_id res chain seq x y z
N MET A 1 -20.89 53.19 12.87
CA MET A 1 -20.97 51.86 13.52
C MET A 1 -20.37 50.85 12.55
N SER A 2 -19.28 50.20 12.94
CA SER A 2 -18.43 49.37 12.08
C SER A 2 -19.20 48.17 11.53
N THR A 3 -19.36 48.10 10.21
CA THR A 3 -19.76 46.90 9.48
C THR A 3 -18.76 45.80 9.79
N ARG A 4 -19.16 44.77 10.54
CA ARG A 4 -18.31 43.59 10.77
C ARG A 4 -18.27 42.83 9.44
N ASP A 5 -17.11 42.84 8.78
CA ASP A 5 -16.93 42.11 7.54
C ASP A 5 -17.10 40.60 7.79
N GLU A 6 -18.13 40.01 7.17
CA GLU A 6 -18.32 38.56 7.11
C GLU A 6 -17.13 37.93 6.37
N ARG A 7 -16.26 37.24 7.13
CA ARG A 7 -15.02 36.64 6.63
C ARG A 7 -14.91 35.20 7.09
N CYS A 8 -14.39 34.35 6.21
CA CYS A 8 -14.09 32.95 6.52
C CYS A 8 -13.04 32.85 7.63
N GLY A 9 -13.29 32.04 8.66
CA GLY A 9 -12.37 31.82 9.78
C GLY A 9 -11.08 31.07 9.40
N PHE A 10 -11.06 30.39 8.26
CA PHE A 10 -9.90 29.61 7.79
C PHE A 10 -9.01 30.43 6.84
N CYS A 11 -9.54 30.88 5.70
CA CYS A 11 -8.77 31.60 4.68
C CYS A 11 -8.84 33.14 4.77
N LYS A 12 -9.68 33.68 5.66
CA LYS A 12 -9.91 35.14 5.87
C LYS A 12 -10.48 35.91 4.68
N LYS A 13 -10.91 35.23 3.62
CA LYS A 13 -11.63 35.83 2.48
C LYS A 13 -12.98 36.38 2.94
N SER A 14 -13.41 37.50 2.36
CA SER A 14 -14.71 38.13 2.61
C SER A 14 -15.80 37.53 1.72
N ARG A 15 -17.08 37.76 2.07
CA ARG A 15 -18.25 37.31 1.29
C ARG A 15 -18.20 37.64 -0.21
N LYS A 16 -17.46 38.67 -0.62
CA LYS A 16 -17.33 39.09 -2.04
C LYS A 16 -16.34 38.24 -2.84
N LEU A 17 -15.47 37.49 -2.18
CA LEU A 17 -14.36 36.75 -2.81
C LEU A 17 -14.63 35.24 -2.91
N VAL A 18 -15.80 34.78 -2.47
CA VAL A 18 -16.18 33.37 -2.42
C VAL A 18 -17.63 33.24 -2.88
N ASP A 19 -17.96 32.16 -3.59
CA ASP A 19 -19.30 31.97 -4.13
C ASP A 19 -20.30 31.67 -3.00
N ARG A 20 -19.88 30.89 -2.00
CA ARG A 20 -20.67 30.60 -0.80
C ARG A 20 -19.88 30.81 0.48
N LEU A 21 -20.50 31.52 1.42
CA LEU A 21 -20.05 31.64 2.80
C LEU A 21 -21.15 31.10 3.72
N ILE A 22 -20.82 30.09 4.50
CA ILE A 22 -21.73 29.37 5.40
C ILE A 22 -21.48 29.85 6.83
N GLU A 23 -22.55 30.19 7.54
CA GLU A 23 -22.50 30.59 8.94
C GLU A 23 -22.58 29.37 9.86
N GLY A 24 -21.69 29.31 10.84
CA GLY A 24 -21.66 28.32 11.90
C GLY A 24 -22.02 28.89 13.27
N PRO A 25 -22.05 28.05 14.32
CA PRO A 25 -22.27 28.50 15.68
C PRO A 25 -21.21 29.53 16.12
N SER A 26 -21.59 30.43 17.02
CA SER A 26 -20.70 31.48 17.57
C SER A 26 -20.22 32.53 16.56
N ASN A 27 -21.03 32.86 15.54
CA ASN A 27 -20.74 33.92 14.57
C ASN A 27 -19.42 33.68 13.79
N ASN A 28 -19.11 32.41 13.53
CA ASN A 28 -17.98 31.97 12.71
C ASN A 28 -18.47 31.62 11.30
N TYR A 29 -17.63 31.83 10.29
CA TYR A 29 -17.99 31.55 8.89
C TYR A 29 -16.97 30.64 8.22
N ILE A 30 -17.42 29.80 7.29
CA ILE A 30 -16.58 28.95 6.45
C ILE A 30 -17.01 29.09 4.98
N CYS A 31 -16.06 29.23 4.06
CA CYS A 31 -16.37 29.29 2.63
C CYS A 31 -16.37 27.90 1.98
N ASP A 32 -17.05 27.78 0.85
CA ASP A 32 -17.04 26.62 -0.04
C ASP A 32 -15.63 26.09 -0.36
N GLU A 33 -14.69 26.95 -0.73
CA GLU A 33 -13.31 26.53 -1.01
C GLU A 33 -12.64 25.84 0.19
N CYS A 34 -12.88 26.35 1.40
CA CYS A 34 -12.33 25.74 2.62
C CYS A 34 -13.06 24.44 2.97
N ILE A 35 -14.35 24.32 2.66
CA ILE A 35 -15.09 23.07 2.80
C ILE A 35 -14.52 22.01 1.86
N GLU A 36 -14.26 22.36 0.60
CA GLU A 36 -13.63 21.45 -0.37
C GLU A 36 -12.21 21.06 0.06
N LEU A 37 -11.42 22.02 0.54
CA LEU A 37 -10.07 21.75 1.04
C LEU A 37 -10.11 20.82 2.26
N CYS A 38 -10.95 21.10 3.25
CA CYS A 38 -11.12 20.23 4.42
C CYS A 38 -11.68 18.85 4.03
N TYR A 39 -12.63 18.80 3.08
CA TYR A 39 -13.17 17.55 2.55
C TYR A 39 -12.08 16.71 1.90
N ASN A 40 -11.22 17.33 1.07
CA ASN A 40 -10.09 16.68 0.43
C ASN A 40 -9.05 16.21 1.44
N LEU A 41 -8.69 17.01 2.45
CA LEU A 41 -7.75 16.60 3.51
C LEU A 41 -8.29 15.41 4.31
N ILE A 42 -9.56 15.43 4.70
CA ILE A 42 -10.21 14.31 5.41
C ILE A 42 -10.30 13.08 4.51
N HIS A 43 -10.56 13.27 3.20
CA HIS A 43 -10.61 12.16 2.25
C HIS A 43 -9.23 11.64 1.85
N GLU A 44 -8.17 12.44 1.89
CA GLU A 44 -6.79 12.01 1.75
C GLU A 44 -6.34 11.22 2.98
N GLU A 45 -6.72 11.63 4.19
CA GLU A 45 -6.50 10.83 5.41
C GLU A 45 -7.28 9.52 5.37
N ARG A 46 -8.51 9.51 4.85
CA ARG A 46 -9.30 8.28 4.67
C ARG A 46 -8.85 7.42 3.50
N ARG A 47 -8.36 7.99 2.41
CA ARG A 47 -7.73 7.24 1.32
C ARG A 47 -6.38 6.71 1.76
N SER A 48 -5.61 7.44 2.56
CA SER A 48 -4.45 6.90 3.25
C SER A 48 -4.91 5.75 4.12
N ALA A 49 -5.89 5.90 5.02
CA ALA A 49 -6.41 4.79 5.82
C ALA A 49 -7.06 3.61 5.03
N ALA A 50 -7.57 3.83 3.82
CA ALA A 50 -8.17 2.81 2.96
C ALA A 50 -7.20 2.20 1.94
N THR A 51 -6.06 2.86 1.67
CA THR A 51 -4.92 2.32 0.89
C THR A 51 -3.79 1.81 1.80
N ASP A 52 -3.76 2.23 3.07
CA ASP A 52 -2.91 1.77 4.18
C ASP A 52 -3.30 0.36 4.67
N GLY A 53 -4.26 -0.29 4.01
CA GLY A 53 -4.46 -1.73 4.19
C GLY A 53 -3.35 -2.56 3.54
N PHE A 54 -2.64 -2.03 2.53
CA PHE A 54 -1.84 -2.86 1.62
C PHE A 54 -0.52 -2.24 1.11
N GLY A 55 0.12 -1.37 1.90
CA GLY A 55 1.48 -0.90 1.61
C GLY A 55 2.28 -0.70 2.89
N LEU A 56 3.38 -1.45 3.06
CA LEU A 56 4.35 -1.20 4.12
C LEU A 56 5.03 0.15 3.84
N LYS A 57 5.05 1.09 4.80
CA LYS A 57 5.90 2.28 4.69
C LYS A 57 7.36 1.85 4.66
N LEU A 58 8.25 2.62 4.01
CA LEU A 58 9.66 2.25 3.90
C LEU A 58 10.34 1.94 5.23
N ASP A 59 9.98 2.70 6.28
CA ASP A 59 10.50 2.54 7.65
C ASP A 59 9.94 1.30 8.37
N GLU A 60 8.90 0.67 7.81
CA GLU A 60 8.23 -0.51 8.35
C GLU A 60 8.65 -1.80 7.61
N ILE A 61 9.43 -1.70 6.53
CA ILE A 61 9.90 -2.89 5.81
C ILE A 61 11.04 -3.54 6.60
N PRO A 62 10.86 -4.77 7.12
CA PRO A 62 11.89 -5.44 7.90
C PRO A 62 13.17 -5.65 7.08
N HIS A 63 14.30 -5.64 7.76
CA HIS A 63 15.58 -5.93 7.14
C HIS A 63 15.65 -7.42 6.71
N PRO A 64 16.42 -7.76 5.67
CA PRO A 64 16.52 -9.14 5.19
C PRO A 64 16.94 -10.15 6.28
N ARG A 65 17.69 -9.71 7.29
CA ARG A 65 18.08 -10.55 8.44
C ARG A 65 16.87 -10.89 9.31
N GLU A 66 16.05 -9.89 9.66
CA GLU A 66 14.83 -10.06 10.46
C GLU A 66 13.82 -10.95 9.74
N ILE A 67 13.64 -10.76 8.42
CA ILE A 67 12.78 -11.64 7.61
C ILE A 67 13.29 -13.09 7.67
N LYS A 68 14.61 -13.28 7.54
CA LYS A 68 15.20 -14.63 7.58
C LYS A 68 15.05 -15.27 8.95
N GLU A 69 15.26 -14.51 10.02
CA GLU A 69 15.11 -14.97 11.41
C GLU A 69 13.66 -15.40 11.68
N PHE A 70 12.67 -14.60 11.27
CA PHE A 70 11.27 -15.01 11.38
C PHE A 70 10.98 -16.28 10.57
N LEU A 71 11.52 -16.40 9.34
CA LEU A 71 11.36 -17.63 8.55
C LEU A 71 12.04 -18.84 9.22
N ASP A 72 13.09 -18.65 10.01
CA ASP A 72 13.76 -19.74 10.75
C ASP A 72 12.86 -20.35 11.83
N GLU A 73 11.96 -19.56 12.43
CA GLU A 73 11.04 -20.03 13.47
C GLU A 73 10.02 -21.04 12.93
N TYR A 74 9.69 -20.97 11.63
CA TYR A 74 8.67 -21.82 11.00
C TYR A 74 9.25 -22.85 10.01
N VAL A 75 10.37 -22.55 9.35
CA VAL A 75 10.96 -23.39 8.30
C VAL A 75 12.39 -23.79 8.66
N ILE A 76 12.54 -25.06 9.04
CA ILE A 76 13.83 -25.64 9.42
C ILE A 76 14.68 -25.96 8.19
N GLY A 77 15.96 -25.55 8.21
CA GLY A 77 16.87 -25.70 7.07
C GLY A 77 16.53 -24.75 5.92
N GLN A 78 16.85 -25.12 4.67
CA GLN A 78 16.56 -24.29 3.48
C GLN A 78 17.17 -22.88 3.50
N ASP A 79 18.36 -22.71 4.11
CA ASP A 79 18.98 -21.41 4.37
C ASP A 79 19.17 -20.56 3.12
N ARG A 80 19.55 -21.19 2.00
CA ARG A 80 19.69 -20.50 0.72
C ARG A 80 18.38 -19.90 0.25
N ALA A 81 17.28 -20.64 0.34
CA ALA A 81 15.96 -20.17 -0.09
C ALA A 81 15.48 -19.01 0.79
N LYS A 82 15.61 -19.14 2.13
CA LYS A 82 15.26 -18.08 3.08
C LYS A 82 16.04 -16.80 2.79
N LYS A 83 17.36 -16.88 2.61
CA LYS A 83 18.20 -15.71 2.29
C LYS A 83 17.78 -15.02 0.99
N VAL A 84 17.50 -15.80 -0.06
CA VAL A 84 17.06 -15.25 -1.36
C VAL A 84 15.71 -14.56 -1.24
N LEU A 85 14.74 -15.20 -0.58
CA LEU A 85 13.40 -14.64 -0.35
C LEU A 85 13.49 -13.33 0.45
N SER A 86 14.23 -13.32 1.56
CA SER A 86 14.37 -12.12 2.39
C SER A 86 14.96 -10.93 1.64
N VAL A 87 15.98 -11.15 0.80
CA VAL A 87 16.57 -10.06 0.00
C VAL A 87 15.63 -9.61 -1.11
N ALA A 88 15.04 -10.55 -1.84
CA ALA A 88 14.17 -10.25 -2.96
C ALA A 88 12.95 -9.43 -2.54
N VAL A 89 12.36 -9.76 -1.39
CA VAL A 89 11.16 -9.08 -0.91
C VAL A 89 11.48 -7.71 -0.32
N HIS A 90 12.57 -7.60 0.44
CA HIS A 90 13.04 -6.30 0.91
C HIS A 90 13.29 -5.35 -0.28
N ASN A 91 13.92 -5.83 -1.34
CA ASN A 91 14.14 -5.06 -2.57
C ASN A 91 12.83 -4.78 -3.33
N HIS A 92 11.87 -5.71 -3.31
CA HIS A 92 10.56 -5.52 -3.94
C HIS A 92 9.81 -4.34 -3.33
N TYR A 93 9.73 -4.25 -2.00
CA TYR A 93 9.07 -3.14 -1.32
C TYR A 93 9.85 -1.84 -1.43
N LYS A 94 11.19 -1.88 -1.35
CA LYS A 94 12.02 -0.71 -1.64
C LYS A 94 11.75 -0.13 -3.02
N ARG A 95 11.58 -0.99 -4.02
CA ARG A 95 11.25 -0.58 -5.40
C ARG A 95 9.86 0.03 -5.51
N ILE A 96 8.87 -0.45 -4.74
CA ILE A 96 7.51 0.10 -4.74
C ILE A 96 7.47 1.47 -4.08
N ASP A 97 8.16 1.64 -2.94
CA ASP A 97 8.16 2.90 -2.19
C ASP A 97 9.03 3.98 -2.85
N SER A 98 10.09 3.58 -3.54
CA SER A 98 10.90 4.51 -4.35
C SER A 98 9.99 5.18 -5.37
N LYS A 99 9.63 6.45 -5.12
CA LYS A 99 9.07 7.35 -6.13
C LYS A 99 10.15 7.56 -7.19
N VAL A 100 10.25 6.63 -8.13
CA VAL A 100 11.28 6.64 -9.16
C VAL A 100 11.15 7.95 -9.93
N GLY A 101 12.11 8.86 -9.73
CA GLY A 101 12.43 9.87 -10.73
C GLY A 101 13.00 9.16 -11.94
N ASP A 102 12.56 9.55 -13.14
CA ASP A 102 12.67 8.88 -14.45
C ASP A 102 14.08 8.48 -14.93
N GLU A 103 15.14 8.53 -14.11
CA GLU A 103 16.52 8.26 -14.55
C GLU A 103 16.96 6.79 -14.46
N VAL A 104 16.32 5.95 -13.64
CA VAL A 104 16.75 4.54 -13.46
C VAL A 104 15.56 3.58 -13.38
N GLU A 105 15.44 2.71 -14.38
CA GLU A 105 14.44 1.63 -14.39
C GLU A 105 14.84 0.46 -13.48
N LEU A 106 14.05 0.19 -12.44
CA LEU A 106 14.24 -0.95 -11.54
C LEU A 106 13.42 -2.16 -12.02
N GLN A 107 14.11 -3.23 -12.43
CA GLN A 107 13.47 -4.47 -12.87
C GLN A 107 12.82 -5.26 -11.71
N LYS A 108 11.70 -5.94 -12.01
CA LYS A 108 11.02 -6.86 -11.08
C LYS A 108 11.82 -8.16 -10.95
N SER A 109 12.15 -8.57 -9.72
CA SER A 109 12.77 -9.87 -9.44
C SER A 109 11.70 -10.90 -9.06
N ASN A 110 11.30 -11.75 -10.01
CA ASN A 110 10.47 -12.93 -9.73
C ASN A 110 11.37 -14.08 -9.21
N ILE A 111 10.80 -14.98 -8.42
CA ILE A 111 11.52 -16.09 -7.78
C ILE A 111 10.94 -17.41 -8.25
N LEU A 112 11.79 -18.34 -8.66
CA LEU A 112 11.43 -19.74 -8.91
C LEU A 112 11.98 -20.61 -7.78
N LEU A 113 11.09 -21.32 -7.07
CA LEU A 113 11.47 -22.23 -5.99
C LEU A 113 11.49 -23.68 -6.50
N LEU A 114 12.69 -24.28 -6.52
CA LEU A 114 12.89 -25.68 -6.88
C LEU A 114 13.20 -26.52 -5.63
N GLY A 115 12.54 -27.67 -5.49
CA GLY A 115 12.79 -28.60 -4.38
C GLY A 115 11.80 -29.77 -4.36
N PRO A 116 12.10 -30.85 -3.63
CA PRO A 116 11.26 -32.04 -3.57
C PRO A 116 9.89 -31.75 -2.94
N THR A 117 8.95 -32.68 -3.08
CA THR A 117 7.65 -32.61 -2.39
C THR A 117 7.85 -32.57 -0.87
N GLY A 118 7.01 -31.83 -0.16
CA GLY A 118 7.10 -31.70 1.30
C GLY A 118 8.25 -30.85 1.85
N SER A 119 9.09 -30.22 1.00
CA SER A 119 10.26 -29.44 1.46
C SER A 119 9.94 -28.05 2.04
N GLY A 120 8.65 -27.71 2.24
CA GLY A 120 8.24 -26.42 2.81
C GLY A 120 8.13 -25.24 1.84
N LYS A 121 8.09 -25.46 0.51
CA LYS A 121 7.96 -24.37 -0.49
C LYS A 121 6.73 -23.47 -0.26
N THR A 122 5.56 -24.09 -0.12
CA THR A 122 4.31 -23.36 0.16
C THR A 122 4.33 -22.69 1.53
N LEU A 123 4.90 -23.36 2.54
CA LEU A 123 5.03 -22.83 3.90
C LEU A 123 5.94 -21.59 3.94
N LEU A 124 7.03 -21.57 3.17
CA LEU A 124 7.89 -20.39 3.02
C LEU A 124 7.09 -19.19 2.50
N ALA A 125 6.31 -19.37 1.43
CA ALA A 125 5.52 -18.29 0.85
C ALA A 125 4.42 -17.78 1.80
N GLN A 126 3.69 -18.68 2.47
CA GLN A 126 2.67 -18.33 3.46
C GLN A 126 3.26 -17.61 4.68
N THR A 127 4.42 -18.06 5.16
CA THR A 127 5.08 -17.44 6.32
C THR A 127 5.62 -16.06 5.98
N LEU A 128 6.16 -15.89 4.77
CA LEU A 128 6.61 -14.61 4.26
C LEU A 128 5.46 -13.59 4.17
N ALA A 129 4.29 -14.01 3.68
CA ALA A 129 3.11 -13.14 3.66
C ALA A 129 2.65 -12.72 5.07
N ARG A 130 2.75 -13.62 6.06
CA ARG A 130 2.38 -13.33 7.46
C ARG A 130 3.25 -12.25 8.10
N ILE A 131 4.57 -12.31 7.95
CA ILE A 131 5.47 -11.28 8.52
C ILE A 131 5.28 -9.92 7.86
N LEU A 132 5.01 -9.91 6.55
CA LEU A 132 4.87 -8.65 5.81
C LEU A 132 3.46 -8.08 5.88
N ASN A 133 2.50 -8.80 6.45
CA ASN A 133 1.10 -8.40 6.58
C ASN A 133 0.49 -7.91 5.25
N VAL A 134 0.72 -8.67 4.18
CA VAL A 134 0.35 -8.29 2.80
C VAL A 134 -0.61 -9.30 2.19
N PRO A 135 -1.43 -8.90 1.20
CA PRO A 135 -2.36 -9.82 0.58
C PRO A 135 -1.57 -10.88 -0.18
N PHE A 136 -2.03 -12.13 -0.07
CA PHE A 136 -1.32 -13.28 -0.60
C PHE A 136 -2.29 -14.17 -1.37
N ALA A 137 -2.04 -14.29 -2.67
CA ALA A 137 -2.76 -15.21 -3.54
C ALA A 137 -1.97 -16.50 -3.71
N ILE A 138 -2.68 -17.63 -3.73
CA ILE A 138 -2.14 -18.95 -4.05
C ILE A 138 -2.92 -19.47 -5.25
N ALA A 139 -2.21 -19.87 -6.29
CA ALA A 139 -2.80 -20.51 -7.45
C ALA A 139 -2.04 -21.77 -7.84
N ASP A 140 -2.75 -22.72 -8.43
CA ASP A 140 -2.17 -23.91 -9.03
C ASP A 140 -2.13 -23.72 -10.55
N ALA A 141 -0.93 -23.77 -11.13
CA ALA A 141 -0.77 -23.60 -12.57
C ALA A 141 -1.37 -24.78 -13.38
N THR A 142 -1.64 -25.93 -12.76
CA THR A 142 -2.23 -27.09 -13.45
C THR A 142 -3.71 -26.90 -13.78
N THR A 143 -4.40 -25.96 -13.13
CA THR A 143 -5.81 -25.64 -13.43
C THR A 143 -5.96 -24.57 -14.53
N LEU A 144 -4.86 -23.90 -14.88
CA LEU A 144 -4.84 -22.84 -15.87
C LEU A 144 -4.74 -23.40 -17.28
N THR A 145 -5.60 -22.91 -18.17
CA THR A 145 -5.61 -23.27 -19.60
C THR A 145 -5.46 -22.04 -20.47
N GLU A 146 -5.13 -22.25 -21.74
CA GLU A 146 -5.09 -21.16 -22.72
C GLU A 146 -6.45 -20.44 -22.82
N ALA A 147 -6.42 -19.13 -23.07
CA ALA A 147 -7.61 -18.32 -23.23
C ALA A 147 -8.53 -18.90 -24.33
N GLY A 148 -9.80 -19.10 -23.99
CA GLY A 148 -10.79 -19.69 -24.90
C GLY A 148 -10.88 -21.22 -24.85
N TYR A 149 -10.15 -21.88 -23.96
CA TYR A 149 -10.34 -23.29 -23.62
C TYR A 149 -11.10 -23.47 -22.29
N VAL A 150 -11.62 -24.67 -22.03
CA VAL A 150 -12.37 -24.96 -20.79
C VAL A 150 -11.38 -25.10 -19.62
N GLY A 151 -11.26 -24.05 -18.80
CA GLY A 151 -10.42 -23.98 -17.60
C GLY A 151 -10.50 -22.59 -16.93
N GLU A 152 -9.71 -22.37 -15.88
CA GLU A 152 -9.64 -21.07 -15.19
C GLU A 152 -8.70 -20.10 -15.94
N ASP A 153 -9.12 -18.85 -16.08
CA ASP A 153 -8.30 -17.76 -16.63
C ASP A 153 -7.35 -17.20 -15.56
N VAL A 154 -6.18 -16.72 -15.98
CA VAL A 154 -5.16 -16.09 -15.14
C VAL A 154 -5.72 -14.82 -14.46
N GLU A 155 -6.67 -14.13 -15.10
CA GLU A 155 -7.29 -12.93 -14.54
C GLU A 155 -8.24 -13.18 -13.36
N ASN A 156 -8.65 -14.43 -13.13
CA ASN A 156 -9.60 -14.79 -12.07
C ASN A 156 -8.94 -15.14 -10.71
N ILE A 157 -7.62 -15.04 -10.61
CA ILE A 157 -6.81 -15.40 -9.42
C ILE A 157 -6.46 -14.18 -8.57
#